data_AF-A0A0G1RWF6-F1
#
_entry.id   AF-A0A0G1RWF6-F1
#
_cell.length_a   1.000
_cell.length_b   1.000
_cell.length_c   1.000
_cell.angle_alpha   90.00
_cell.angle_beta   90.00
_cell.angle_gamma   90.00
#
_symmetry.space_group_name_H-M   'P 1'
#
loop_
_entity.id
_entity.type
_entity.pdbx_description
1 polymer ?
#
loop_
_entity_poly.entity_id
_entity_poly.type
_entity_poly.pdbx_seq_one_letter_code
_entity_poly.pdbx_strand_id
1 'polypeptide(L)' 'MFSVADIYLTNSLSRKKEKFESINPQKAGVYTCGPTVYDFASIGNFRTYLAADVLVRTQAQWLRG' A
#
# COMPACT_ATOMS: atom_id res chain seq x y z
N MET A 1 18.20 -15.64 5.84
CA MET A 1 18.13 -14.36 5.11
C MET A 1 17.18 -14.58 3.95
N PHE A 2 15.89 -14.26 4.13
CA PHE A 2 14.91 -14.39 3.05
C PHE A 2 15.16 -13.23 2.09
N SER A 3 15.52 -13.52 0.84
CA SER A 3 15.58 -12.51 -0.21
C SER A 3 14.18 -11.94 -0.39
N VAL A 4 13.95 -10.68 -0.01
CA VAL A 4 12.64 -10.06 -0.19
C VAL A 4 12.54 -9.57 -1.64
N ALA A 5 11.55 -10.11 -2.35
CA ALA A 5 11.34 -9.77 -3.75
C ALA A 5 11.01 -8.28 -3.92
N ASP A 6 11.46 -7.71 -5.03
CA ASP A 6 11.10 -6.35 -5.43
C ASP A 6 9.58 -6.20 -5.55
N ILE A 7 9.03 -5.13 -4.95
CA ILE A 7 7.62 -4.78 -5.08
C ILE A 7 7.43 -3.93 -6.34
N TYR A 8 6.42 -4.27 -7.14
CA TYR A 8 5.96 -3.45 -8.26
C TYR A 8 4.52 -3.01 -8.03
N LEU A 9 4.27 -1.69 -8.11
CA LEU A 9 2.95 -1.09 -7.92
C LEU A 9 2.45 -0.49 -9.22
N THR A 10 1.15 -0.59 -9.47
CA THR A 10 0.52 0.13 -10.58
C THR A 10 0.41 1.61 -10.22
N ASN A 11 1.14 2.47 -10.91
CA ASN A 11 1.08 3.90 -10.74
C ASN A 11 -0.02 4.47 -11.66
N SER A 12 -1.10 5.00 -11.09
CA SER A 12 -2.20 5.58 -11.86
C SER A 12 -1.80 6.82 -12.66
N LEU A 13 -0.76 7.57 -12.24
CA LEU A 13 -0.25 8.75 -12.96
C LEU A 13 0.35 8.37 -14.32
N SER A 14 1.15 7.30 -14.37
CA SER A 14 1.80 6.81 -15.58
C SER A 14 1.04 5.67 -16.28
N ARG A 15 0.09 5.04 -15.58
CA ARG A 15 -0.66 3.84 -15.98
C ARG A 15 0.23 2.62 -16.23
N LYS A 16 1.36 2.52 -15.51
CA LYS A 16 2.31 1.42 -15.62
C LYS A 16 2.55 0.75 -14.27
N LYS A 17 3.04 -0.49 -14.31
CA LYS A 17 3.67 -1.12 -13.15
C LYS A 17 5.09 -0.58 -13.03
N GLU A 18 5.40 -0.01 -11.89
CA GLU A 18 6.70 0.60 -11.59
C GLU A 18 7.28 -0.06 -10.34
N LYS A 19 8.60 -0.17 -10.29
CA LYS A 19 9.29 -0.67 -9.09
C LYS A 19 9.04 0.33 -7.97
N PHE A 20 8.63 -0.18 -6.81
CA PHE A 20 8.45 0.64 -5.62
C PHE A 20 9.82 0.99 -5.04
N GLU A 21 10.09 2.29 -4.91
CA GLU A 21 11.29 2.82 -4.27
C GLU A 21 10.84 3.82 -3.19
N SER A 22 11.27 3.60 -1.95
CA SER A 22 10.94 4.48 -0.83
C SER A 22 11.74 5.77 -0.91
N ILE A 23 11.09 6.91 -0.64
CA ILE A 23 11.77 8.21 -0.53
C ILE A 23 12.83 8.20 0.59
N ASN A 24 12.57 7.47 1.69
CA ASN A 24 13.53 7.25 2.77
C ASN A 24 13.86 5.74 2.86
N PRO A 25 15.15 5.34 2.81
CA PRO A 25 15.54 3.92 2.81
C PRO A 25 15.01 3.10 4.00
N GLN A 26 14.72 3.73 5.14
CA GLN A 26 14.27 3.04 6.35
C GLN A 26 12.75 3.18 6.59
N LYS A 27 12.04 3.95 5.75
CA LYS A 27 10.64 4.30 5.98
C LYS A 27 9.87 4.44 4.67
N ALA A 28 8.73 3.77 4.60
CA ALA A 28 7.74 3.95 3.54
C ALA A 28 6.50 4.65 4.13
N GLY A 29 6.13 5.80 3.55
CA GLY A 29 4.89 6.49 3.88
C GLY A 29 3.75 6.03 2.97
N VAL A 30 2.56 5.82 3.55
CA VAL A 30 1.34 5.47 2.82
C VAL A 30 0.21 6.34 3.33
N TYR A 31 -0.60 6.86 2.42
CA TYR A 31 -1.84 7.56 2.74
C TYR A 31 -3.00 6.94 1.95
N THR A 32 -4.13 6.77 2.62
CA THR A 32 -5.39 6.38 1.99
C THR A 32 -6.51 7.26 2.51
N CYS A 33 -7.48 7.58 1.64
CA CYS A 33 -8.66 8.33 2.05
C CYS A 33 -9.51 7.50 3.03
N GLY A 34 -9.98 8.13 4.10
CA GLY A 34 -10.91 7.53 5.06
C GLY A 34 -12.37 7.53 4.59
N PRO A 35 -13.28 6.92 5.35
CA PRO A 35 -14.72 7.02 5.10
C PRO A 35 -15.24 8.40 5.47
N THR A 36 -16.31 8.82 4.80
CA THR A 36 -17.18 9.88 5.34
C THR A 36 -18.02 9.29 6.48
N VAL A 37 -18.03 9.92 7.65
CA VAL A 37 -18.56 9.34 8.91
C VAL A 37 -20.05 9.60 9.17
N TYR A 38 -20.86 9.81 8.12
CA TYR A 38 -22.30 10.06 8.26
C TYR A 38 -23.16 8.78 8.26
N ASP A 39 -22.60 7.64 7.86
CA ASP A 39 -23.30 6.35 7.81
C ASP A 39 -22.31 5.18 7.97
N PHE A 40 -22.83 3.96 8.07
CA PHE A 40 -22.05 2.74 8.15
C PHE A 40 -21.23 2.51 6.86
N ALA A 41 -20.00 2.03 7.04
CA ALA A 41 -19.16 1.64 5.93
C ALA A 41 -19.78 0.45 5.18
N SER A 42 -19.85 0.57 3.86
CA SER A 42 -20.29 -0.51 2.99
C SER A 42 -19.17 -1.54 2.78
N ILE A 43 -19.52 -2.72 2.26
CA ILE A 43 -18.54 -3.72 1.82
C ILE A 43 -17.55 -3.17 0.78
N GLY A 44 -17.97 -2.19 -0.04
CA GLY A 44 -17.10 -1.50 -0.98
C GLY A 44 -16.02 -0.68 -0.29
N ASN A 45 -16.35 0.00 0.80
CA ASN A 45 -15.37 0.74 1.61
C ASN A 45 -14.37 -0.24 2.24
N PHE A 46 -14.86 -1.32 2.85
CA PHE A 46 -14.01 -2.32 3.50
C PHE A 46 -13.06 -3.02 2.53
N ARG A 47 -13.49 -3.31 1.29
CA ARG A 47 -12.60 -3.84 0.26
C ARG A 47 -11.39 -2.93 0.02
N THR A 48 -11.61 -1.62 -0.06
CA THR A 48 -10.54 -0.63 -0.24
C THR A 48 -9.62 -0.59 0.98
N TYR A 49 -10.16 -0.63 2.20
CA TYR A 49 -9.37 -0.62 3.42
C TYR A 49 -8.55 -1.91 3.61
N LEU A 50 -9.09 -3.06 3.23
CA LEU A 50 -8.35 -4.32 3.21
C LEU A 50 -7.21 -4.29 2.19
N ALA A 51 -7.43 -3.72 1.01
CA ALA A 51 -6.35 -3.54 0.03
C ALA A 51 -5.22 -2.65 0.58
N ALA A 52 -5.57 -1.58 1.31
CA ALA A 52 -4.61 -0.72 1.99
C ALA A 52 -3.85 -1.46 3.11
N ASP A 53 -4.54 -2.25 3.93
CA ASP A 53 -3.92 -3.06 4.99
C ASP A 53 -2.91 -4.07 4.41
N VAL A 54 -3.28 -4.77 3.34
CA VAL A 54 -2.37 -5.68 2.63
C VAL A 54 -1.15 -4.93 2.10
N LEU A 55 -1.32 -3.75 1.51
CA LEU A 55 -0.21 -2.92 1.03
C LEU A 55 0.74 -2.55 2.17
N VAL A 56 0.22 -2.06 3.30
CA VAL A 56 1.04 -1.64 4.45
C VAL A 56 1.79 -2.84 5.04
N ARG A 57 1.15 -3.99 5.21
CA ARG A 57 1.81 -5.21 5.70
C ARG A 57 2.92 -5.68 4.77
N THR A 58 2.66 -5.64 3.47
CA THR A 58 3.63 -6.07 2.44
C THR A 58 4.84 -5.13 2.40
N GLN A 59 4.62 -3.81 2.43
CA GLN A 59 5.70 -2.83 2.48
C GLN A 59 6.49 -2.88 3.80
N ALA A 60 5.82 -3.14 4.92
CA ALA A 60 6.49 -3.32 6.21
C ALA A 60 7.38 -4.58 6.23
N GLN A 61 6.97 -5.66 5.56
CA GLN A 61 7.81 -6.84 5.36
C GLN A 61 9.00 -6.54 4.45
N TRP A 62 8.78 -5.79 3.37
CA TRP A 62 9.84 -5.34 2.45
C TRP A 62 10.90 -4.47 3.12
N LEU A 63 10.51 -3.55 4.01
CA LEU A 63 11.47 -2.73 4.78
C LEU A 63 12.33 -3.53 5.78
N ARG A 64 11.92 -4.75 6.15
CA ARG A 64 12.64 -5.60 7.11
C ARG A 64 13.60 -6.58 6.45
N GLY A 65 13.52 -6.74 5.13
CA GLY A 65 14.39 -7.60 4.34
C GLY A 65 15.61 -6.84 3.84
#